data_AF-A0A537MPH2-F1
#
_entry.id   AF-A0A537MPH2-F1
#
_cell.length_a   1.000
_cell.length_b   1.000
_cell.length_c   1.000
_cell.angle_alpha   90.00
_cell.angle_beta   90.00
_cell.angle_gamma   90.00
#
_symmetry.space_group_name_H-M   'P 1'
#
loop_
_entity.id
_entity.type
_entity.pdbx_description
1 polymer ?
#
loop_
_entity_poly.entity_id
_entity_poly.type
_entity_poly.pdbx_seq_one_letter_code
_entity_poly.pdbx_strand_id
1 'polypeptide(L)'
;IVGSGALARADGAAVLQAAAAAASAFNMRWNVLHTAASRVGGLDLGFTPAEGGKTAAQLVARGGADVLFLLGADEIDLSKSNAFTVYLGTHGDAGAHKADVILPGAAYTEKNGIYVNTEGRVQLGFRAVFPKGEAKDDWAVIRALSERLGRTLPYNTLDELRARLFADHPTFGRIDYVPAEPPAVNLAALGAKGALSETPFASPVKSFHLTNAIARASVTMAECAALVSGSAKIAAE
;
A
#
# COMPACT_ATOMS: atom_id res chain seq x y z
N ILE A 1 -2.14 -18.19 -8.96
CA ILE A 1 -1.93 -16.77 -8.58
C ILE A 1 -3.26 -16.24 -8.09
N VAL A 2 -3.29 -15.57 -6.94
CA VAL A 2 -4.49 -14.91 -6.40
C VAL A 2 -4.25 -13.41 -6.41
N GLY A 3 -5.17 -12.63 -6.99
CA GLY A 3 -5.08 -11.18 -6.95
C GLY A 3 -5.45 -10.64 -5.56
N SER A 4 -4.68 -9.69 -5.03
CA SER A 4 -4.98 -9.05 -3.73
C SER A 4 -6.37 -8.40 -3.66
N GLY A 5 -6.95 -7.97 -4.79
CA GLY A 5 -8.33 -7.47 -4.85
C GLY A 5 -9.39 -8.51 -4.50
N ALA A 6 -9.18 -9.79 -4.83
CA ALA A 6 -10.10 -10.87 -4.45
C ALA A 6 -10.09 -11.10 -2.92
N LEU A 7 -8.96 -10.83 -2.27
CA LEU A 7 -8.76 -10.98 -0.83
C LEU A 7 -9.27 -9.77 -0.03
N ALA A 8 -9.46 -8.61 -0.67
CA ALA A 8 -9.93 -7.39 -0.03
C ALA A 8 -11.46 -7.29 0.12
N ARG A 9 -12.21 -8.30 -0.36
CA ARG A 9 -13.66 -8.38 -0.22
C ARG A 9 -14.07 -8.74 1.21
N ALA A 10 -15.34 -8.53 1.54
CA ALA A 10 -15.90 -8.93 2.83
C ALA A 10 -15.81 -10.46 3.08
N ASP A 11 -15.93 -11.26 2.02
CA ASP A 11 -15.73 -12.72 2.02
C ASP A 11 -14.28 -13.14 1.74
N GLY A 12 -13.32 -12.21 1.79
CA GLY A 12 -11.93 -12.42 1.38
C GLY A 12 -11.22 -13.57 2.12
N ALA A 13 -11.57 -13.80 3.39
CA ALA A 13 -11.04 -14.92 4.17
C ALA A 13 -11.55 -16.29 3.67
N ALA A 14 -12.82 -16.36 3.23
CA ALA A 14 -13.40 -17.56 2.63
C ALA A 14 -12.85 -17.78 1.22
N VAL A 15 -12.68 -16.72 0.44
CA VAL A 15 -12.02 -16.77 -0.88
C VAL A 15 -10.58 -17.28 -0.74
N LEU A 16 -9.84 -16.81 0.25
CA LEU A 16 -8.48 -17.26 0.54
C LEU A 16 -8.44 -18.76 0.86
N GLN A 17 -9.35 -19.23 1.71
CA GLN A 17 -9.45 -20.64 2.10
C GLN A 17 -9.81 -21.53 0.90
N ALA A 18 -10.77 -21.12 0.08
CA ALA A 18 -11.17 -21.87 -1.11
C ALA A 18 -10.05 -21.95 -2.15
N ALA A 19 -9.35 -20.84 -2.38
CA ALA A 19 -8.20 -20.80 -3.28
C ALA A 19 -7.04 -21.67 -2.77
N ALA A 20 -6.76 -21.67 -1.46
CA ALA A 20 -5.73 -22.50 -0.86
C ALA A 20 -6.07 -23.99 -0.94
N ALA A 21 -7.34 -24.35 -0.72
CA ALA A 21 -7.83 -25.72 -0.88
C ALA A 21 -7.67 -26.21 -2.34
N ALA A 22 -8.02 -25.38 -3.32
CA ALA A 22 -7.79 -25.69 -4.72
C ALA A 22 -6.30 -25.87 -5.03
N ALA A 23 -5.44 -24.96 -4.54
CA ALA A 23 -4.00 -25.07 -4.74
C ALA A 23 -3.44 -26.38 -4.14
N SER A 24 -3.93 -26.80 -2.97
CA SER A 24 -3.55 -28.07 -2.35
C SER A 24 -4.03 -29.28 -3.15
N ALA A 25 -5.28 -29.28 -3.61
CA ALA A 25 -5.88 -30.39 -4.34
C ALA A 25 -5.19 -30.66 -5.69
N PHE A 26 -4.70 -29.60 -6.33
CA PHE A 26 -4.05 -29.67 -7.64
C PHE A 26 -2.52 -29.54 -7.58
N ASN A 27 -1.91 -29.62 -6.38
CA ASN A 27 -0.46 -29.49 -6.17
C ASN A 27 0.14 -28.24 -6.84
N MET A 28 -0.53 -27.10 -6.70
CA MET A 28 -0.15 -25.84 -7.34
C MET A 28 0.82 -25.02 -6.48
N ARG A 29 1.65 -24.21 -7.14
CA ARG A 29 2.42 -23.14 -6.46
C ARG A 29 1.51 -22.00 -6.02
N TRP A 30 1.72 -21.52 -4.81
CA TRP A 30 0.98 -20.40 -4.23
C TRP A 30 1.66 -19.06 -4.47
N ASN A 31 0.92 -18.09 -5.01
CA ASN A 31 1.42 -16.74 -5.27
C ASN A 31 0.28 -15.73 -5.12
N VAL A 32 0.55 -14.61 -4.48
CA VAL A 32 -0.37 -13.47 -4.37
C VAL A 32 0.19 -12.31 -5.20
N LEU A 33 -0.63 -11.75 -6.08
CA LEU A 33 -0.26 -10.59 -6.89
C LEU A 33 -0.76 -9.30 -6.23
N HIS A 34 0.19 -8.43 -5.90
CA HIS A 34 -0.06 -7.12 -5.30
C HIS A 34 -0.09 -6.01 -6.36
N THR A 35 -0.92 -4.99 -6.14
CA THR A 35 -1.11 -3.86 -7.07
C THR A 35 -0.46 -2.55 -6.61
N ALA A 36 0.16 -2.53 -5.43
CA ALA A 36 0.79 -1.34 -4.86
C ALA A 36 2.20 -1.67 -4.35
N ALA A 37 3.17 -0.81 -4.69
CA ALA A 37 4.59 -1.03 -4.38
C ALA A 37 4.93 -1.00 -2.87
N SER A 38 4.08 -0.40 -2.04
CA SER A 38 4.25 -0.40 -0.58
C SER A 38 3.68 -1.65 0.10
N ARG A 39 2.90 -2.48 -0.61
CA ARG A 39 2.10 -3.52 0.03
C ARG A 39 2.95 -4.63 0.64
N VAL A 40 3.90 -5.19 -0.13
CA VAL A 40 4.72 -6.32 0.34
C VAL A 40 5.64 -5.86 1.47
N GLY A 41 6.34 -4.74 1.30
CA GLY A 41 7.18 -4.19 2.37
C GLY A 41 6.37 -3.86 3.63
N GLY A 42 5.15 -3.34 3.50
CA GLY A 42 4.26 -3.14 4.64
C GLY A 42 3.91 -4.46 5.34
N LEU A 43 3.59 -5.52 4.58
CA LEU A 43 3.30 -6.83 5.16
C LEU A 43 4.52 -7.46 5.84
N ASP A 44 5.71 -7.34 5.27
CA ASP A 44 6.96 -7.84 5.85
C ASP A 44 7.36 -7.10 7.14
N LEU A 45 6.95 -5.83 7.27
CA LEU A 45 7.06 -5.04 8.49
C LEU A 45 6.02 -5.41 9.56
N GLY A 46 5.03 -6.24 9.21
CA GLY A 46 3.87 -6.48 10.07
C GLY A 46 2.92 -5.28 10.16
N PHE A 47 2.94 -4.37 9.17
CA PHE A 47 2.07 -3.19 9.08
C PHE A 47 0.62 -3.58 8.72
N THR A 48 0.01 -4.29 9.65
CA THR A 48 -1.35 -4.80 9.63
C THR A 48 -2.02 -4.45 10.96
N PRO A 49 -3.36 -4.39 11.03
CA PRO A 49 -4.03 -4.23 12.31
C PRO A 49 -3.59 -5.33 13.27
N ALA A 50 -3.08 -4.94 14.45
CA ALA A 50 -2.82 -5.88 15.53
C ALA A 50 -4.12 -6.53 16.03
N GLU A 51 -4.03 -7.52 16.91
CA GLU A 51 -5.21 -8.12 17.53
C GLU A 51 -6.09 -7.04 18.20
N GLY A 52 -7.39 -7.02 17.86
CA GLY A 52 -8.33 -5.98 18.28
C GLY A 52 -8.19 -4.63 17.55
N GLY A 53 -7.23 -4.49 16.65
CA GLY A 53 -7.03 -3.32 15.80
C GLY A 53 -8.12 -3.16 14.74
N LYS A 54 -8.41 -1.91 14.38
CA LYS A 54 -9.39 -1.57 13.34
C LYS A 54 -8.78 -1.70 11.95
N THR A 55 -9.57 -2.21 11.00
CA THR A 55 -9.22 -2.19 9.58
C THR A 55 -9.27 -0.76 9.03
N ALA A 56 -8.66 -0.53 7.86
CA ALA A 56 -8.75 0.76 7.17
C ALA A 56 -10.22 1.21 6.96
N ALA A 57 -11.11 0.28 6.57
CA ALA A 57 -12.53 0.57 6.39
C ALA A 57 -13.24 0.97 7.70
N GLN A 58 -12.85 0.36 8.82
CA GLN A 58 -13.38 0.71 10.14
C GLN A 58 -12.83 2.04 10.65
N LEU A 59 -11.57 2.36 10.35
CA LEU A 59 -10.93 3.61 10.76
C LEU A 59 -11.58 4.83 10.08
N VAL A 60 -11.95 4.72 8.81
CA VAL A 60 -12.55 5.82 8.04
C VAL A 60 -14.08 5.89 8.15
N ALA A 61 -14.70 4.96 8.88
CA ALA A 61 -16.09 5.09 9.26
C ALA A 61 -16.28 6.26 10.24
N ARG A 62 -17.51 6.78 10.32
CA ARG A 62 -17.85 7.82 11.30
C ARG A 62 -17.63 7.30 12.73
N GLY A 63 -16.86 8.02 13.54
CA GLY A 63 -16.44 7.57 14.87
C GLY A 63 -15.40 6.43 14.83
N GLY A 64 -14.84 6.14 13.65
CA GLY A 64 -13.84 5.10 13.43
C GLY A 64 -12.49 5.42 14.06
N ALA A 65 -12.12 6.69 14.08
CA ALA A 65 -10.92 7.22 14.73
C ALA A 65 -11.13 8.69 15.13
N ASP A 66 -10.38 9.14 16.14
CA ASP A 66 -10.29 10.57 16.47
C ASP A 66 -9.27 11.29 15.58
N VAL A 67 -8.19 10.58 15.21
CA VAL A 67 -7.11 11.07 14.34
C VAL A 67 -6.80 10.04 13.26
N LEU A 68 -6.68 10.48 12.01
CA LEU A 68 -6.22 9.68 10.88
C LEU A 68 -4.91 10.25 10.32
N PHE A 69 -3.87 9.43 10.27
CA PHE A 69 -2.61 9.78 9.61
C PHE A 69 -2.48 9.03 8.29
N LEU A 70 -2.61 9.75 7.18
CA LEU A 70 -2.58 9.21 5.82
C LEU A 70 -1.18 9.35 5.24
N LEU A 71 -0.47 8.23 5.07
CA LEU A 71 0.84 8.17 4.41
C LEU A 71 0.65 7.97 2.91
N GLY A 72 0.45 9.06 2.17
CA GLY A 72 0.22 9.06 0.71
C GLY A 72 -0.97 8.19 0.31
N ALA A 73 -1.98 8.10 1.17
CA ALA A 73 -3.13 7.22 0.99
C ALA A 73 -4.28 7.98 0.31
N ASP A 74 -4.40 7.79 -1.01
CA ASP A 74 -5.42 8.43 -1.85
C ASP A 74 -6.51 7.47 -2.37
N GLU A 75 -6.37 6.16 -2.12
CA GLU A 75 -7.32 5.13 -2.58
C GLU A 75 -8.41 4.79 -1.53
N ILE A 76 -8.50 5.57 -0.45
CA ILE A 76 -9.45 5.32 0.65
C ILE A 76 -10.55 6.38 0.60
N ASP A 77 -11.81 5.93 0.66
CA ASP A 77 -12.96 6.83 0.75
C ASP A 77 -13.08 7.41 2.17
N LEU A 78 -12.80 8.70 2.28
CA LEU A 78 -12.86 9.47 3.53
C LEU A 78 -14.20 10.18 3.71
N SER A 79 -15.17 10.04 2.79
CA SER A 79 -16.43 10.80 2.80
C SER A 79 -17.26 10.64 4.07
N LYS A 80 -17.10 9.51 4.77
CA LYS A 80 -17.81 9.18 6.02
C LYS A 80 -17.01 9.47 7.29
N SER A 81 -15.72 9.79 7.15
CA SER A 81 -14.85 10.05 8.30
C SER A 81 -15.15 11.43 8.90
N ASN A 82 -15.02 11.52 10.22
CA ASN A 82 -15.05 12.76 10.98
C ASN A 82 -13.80 12.93 11.87
N ALA A 83 -12.75 12.15 11.59
CA ALA A 83 -11.49 12.21 12.32
C ALA A 83 -10.66 13.42 11.88
N PHE A 84 -9.85 13.95 12.81
CA PHE A 84 -8.82 14.93 12.47
C PHE A 84 -7.77 14.26 11.56
N THR A 85 -7.66 14.73 10.32
CA THR A 85 -6.94 14.04 9.26
C THR A 85 -5.65 14.77 8.93
N VAL A 86 -4.52 14.07 9.08
CA VAL A 86 -3.18 14.52 8.67
C VAL A 86 -2.78 13.75 7.42
N TYR A 87 -2.47 14.43 6.33
CA TYR A 87 -1.98 13.83 5.09
C TYR A 87 -0.50 14.15 4.90
N LEU A 88 0.34 13.10 4.89
CA LEU A 88 1.74 13.17 4.49
C LEU A 88 1.87 12.55 3.10
N GLY A 89 2.06 13.39 2.08
CA GLY A 89 2.13 12.92 0.70
C GLY A 89 2.69 13.96 -0.26
N THR A 90 2.71 13.61 -1.54
CA THR A 90 3.46 14.35 -2.56
C THR A 90 2.58 15.12 -3.53
N HIS A 91 1.33 14.69 -3.68
CA HIS A 91 0.35 15.26 -4.60
C HIS A 91 -0.93 15.57 -3.85
N GLY A 92 -1.61 16.64 -4.27
CA GLY A 92 -2.94 16.97 -3.78
C GLY A 92 -3.99 16.16 -4.51
N ASP A 93 -4.44 15.06 -3.93
CA ASP A 93 -5.51 14.20 -4.47
C ASP A 93 -6.55 13.92 -3.37
N ALA A 94 -7.34 12.85 -3.49
CA ALA A 94 -8.45 12.52 -2.60
C ALA A 94 -8.11 12.60 -1.10
N GLY A 95 -6.94 12.10 -0.68
CA GLY A 95 -6.51 12.15 0.73
C GLY A 95 -6.20 13.56 1.19
N ALA A 96 -5.47 14.33 0.38
CA ALA A 96 -5.10 15.70 0.70
C ALA A 96 -6.32 16.65 0.73
N HIS A 97 -7.29 16.48 -0.18
CA HIS A 97 -8.51 17.29 -0.24
C HIS A 97 -9.41 17.18 0.99
N LYS A 98 -9.23 16.13 1.79
CA LYS A 98 -9.99 15.89 3.03
C LYS A 98 -9.16 16.09 4.30
N ALA A 99 -7.90 16.48 4.15
CA ALA A 99 -7.01 16.66 5.29
C ALA A 99 -7.21 18.01 5.99
N ASP A 100 -7.14 18.00 7.31
CA ASP A 100 -7.06 19.20 8.14
C ASP A 100 -5.64 19.77 8.14
N VAL A 101 -4.63 18.90 8.04
CA VAL A 101 -3.21 19.25 7.96
C VAL A 101 -2.54 18.49 6.83
N ILE A 102 -1.80 19.21 6.00
CA ILE A 102 -0.99 18.63 4.92
C ILE A 102 0.48 18.79 5.25
N LEU A 103 1.23 17.70 5.21
CA LEU A 103 2.67 17.63 5.37
C LEU A 103 3.28 17.24 4.01
N PRO A 104 4.05 18.12 3.35
CA PRO A 104 4.61 17.81 2.04
C PRO A 104 5.76 16.80 2.15
N GLY A 105 5.54 15.61 1.60
CA GLY A 105 6.52 14.53 1.48
C GLY A 105 7.27 14.55 0.16
N ALA A 106 8.31 13.72 0.04
CA ALA A 106 9.13 13.58 -1.17
C ALA A 106 8.63 12.46 -2.10
N ALA A 107 8.61 12.69 -3.40
CA ALA A 107 8.27 11.67 -4.41
C ALA A 107 9.30 10.53 -4.46
N TYR A 108 8.98 9.44 -5.15
CA TYR A 108 9.88 8.28 -5.23
C TYR A 108 11.21 8.59 -5.94
N THR A 109 11.23 9.60 -6.82
CA THR A 109 12.44 10.12 -7.49
C THR A 109 13.21 11.13 -6.65
N GLU A 110 12.64 11.59 -5.54
CA GLU A 110 13.15 12.68 -4.70
C GLU A 110 13.79 12.19 -3.39
N LYS A 111 13.76 10.88 -3.14
CA LYS A 111 14.25 10.28 -1.89
C LYS A 111 14.94 8.94 -2.13
N ASN A 112 15.80 8.58 -1.17
CA ASN A 112 16.37 7.24 -1.10
C ASN A 112 15.38 6.30 -0.39
N GLY A 113 14.83 5.34 -1.12
CA GLY A 113 13.78 4.45 -0.63
C GLY A 113 14.20 2.98 -0.63
N ILE A 114 13.48 2.17 0.14
CA ILE A 114 13.50 0.71 0.03
C ILE A 114 12.10 0.27 -0.41
N TYR A 115 12.04 -0.51 -1.48
CA TYR A 115 10.81 -1.04 -2.05
C TYR A 115 10.89 -2.56 -2.08
N VAL A 116 9.77 -3.24 -1.83
CA VAL A 116 9.69 -4.70 -1.92
C VAL A 116 8.63 -5.06 -2.96
N ASN A 117 9.04 -5.78 -4.01
CA ASN A 117 8.14 -6.15 -5.09
C ASN A 117 7.31 -7.42 -4.75
N THR A 118 6.45 -7.86 -5.67
CA THR A 118 5.51 -8.98 -5.42
C THR A 118 6.18 -10.35 -5.20
N GLU A 119 7.44 -10.52 -5.60
CA GLU A 119 8.22 -11.76 -5.38
C GLU A 119 9.06 -11.69 -4.09
N GLY A 120 8.93 -10.61 -3.31
CA GLY A 120 9.68 -10.39 -2.07
C GLY A 120 11.09 -9.81 -2.28
N ARG A 121 11.43 -9.36 -3.50
CA ARG A 121 12.74 -8.76 -3.78
C ARG A 121 12.80 -7.37 -3.18
N VAL A 122 13.82 -7.14 -2.36
CA VAL A 122 14.13 -5.81 -1.81
C VAL A 122 14.95 -5.02 -2.81
N GLN A 123 14.51 -3.81 -3.15
CA GLN A 123 15.12 -2.94 -4.14
C GLN A 123 15.37 -1.55 -3.55
N LEU A 124 16.43 -0.90 -4.02
CA LEU A 124 16.77 0.46 -3.61
C LEU A 124 16.27 1.46 -4.64
N GLY A 125 15.54 2.47 -4.17
CA GLY A 125 15.30 3.69 -4.93
C GLY A 125 16.37 4.71 -4.57
N PHE A 126 16.93 5.38 -5.57
CA PHE A 126 17.92 6.42 -5.38
C PHE A 126 17.35 7.77 -5.78
N ARG A 127 17.64 8.79 -4.98
CA ARG A 127 17.24 10.16 -5.27
C ARG A 127 17.89 10.64 -6.56
N ALA A 128 17.06 11.03 -7.52
CA ALA A 128 17.47 11.62 -8.80
C ALA A 128 17.41 13.15 -8.76
N VAL A 129 16.42 13.72 -8.07
CA VAL A 129 16.21 15.17 -7.93
C VAL A 129 15.90 15.52 -6.48
N PHE A 130 16.03 16.78 -6.08
CA PHE A 130 15.66 17.18 -4.72
C PHE A 130 14.14 17.36 -4.58
N PRO A 131 13.57 17.14 -3.38
CA PRO A 131 12.18 17.44 -3.11
C PRO A 131 11.83 18.89 -3.45
N LYS A 132 10.66 19.10 -4.05
CA LYS A 132 10.23 20.43 -4.46
C LYS A 132 9.87 21.31 -3.24
N GLY A 133 10.35 22.55 -3.25
CA GLY A 133 9.99 23.55 -2.24
C GLY A 133 10.44 23.13 -0.84
N GLU A 134 9.50 23.09 0.10
CA GLU A 134 9.76 22.72 1.50
C GLU A 134 9.50 21.24 1.81
N ALA A 135 9.19 20.43 0.79
CA ALA A 135 8.99 19.00 0.96
C ALA A 135 10.20 18.32 1.60
N LYS A 136 9.95 17.31 2.43
CA LYS A 136 10.99 16.55 3.14
C LYS A 136 10.81 15.06 2.91
N ASP A 137 11.86 14.28 3.14
CA ASP A 137 11.75 12.83 3.22
C ASP A 137 10.72 12.43 4.29
N ASP A 138 9.82 11.51 3.95
CA ASP A 138 8.68 11.14 4.81
C ASP A 138 9.13 10.68 6.21
N TRP A 139 10.23 9.92 6.28
CA TRP A 139 10.77 9.44 7.55
C TRP A 139 11.26 10.58 8.45
N ALA A 140 11.80 11.65 7.85
CA ALA A 140 12.29 12.82 8.59
C ALA A 140 11.12 13.62 9.15
N VAL A 141 10.01 13.73 8.40
CA VAL A 141 8.75 14.32 8.89
C VAL A 141 8.22 13.54 10.09
N ILE A 142 8.14 12.20 9.98
CA ILE A 142 7.67 11.34 11.08
C ILE A 142 8.60 11.43 12.29
N ARG A 143 9.92 11.43 12.08
CA ARG A 143 10.91 11.60 13.15
C ARG A 143 10.77 12.95 13.85
N ALA A 144 10.60 14.05 13.11
CA ALA A 144 10.39 15.37 13.71
C ALA A 144 9.07 15.44 14.48
N LEU A 145 8.00 14.86 13.94
CA LEU A 145 6.71 14.76 14.62
C LEU A 145 6.81 13.97 15.92
N SER A 146 7.54 12.85 15.93
CA SER A 146 7.71 12.01 17.12
C SER A 146 8.29 12.77 18.31
N GLU A 147 9.21 13.70 18.06
CA GLU A 147 9.81 14.56 19.08
C GLU A 147 8.82 15.60 19.60
N ARG A 148 8.04 16.21 18.71
CA ARG A 148 6.97 17.15 19.09
C ARG A 148 5.88 16.49 19.94
N LEU A 149 5.67 15.17 19.76
CA LEU A 149 4.72 14.37 20.54
C LEU A 149 5.34 13.80 21.84
N GLY A 150 6.61 14.10 22.15
CA GLY A 150 7.31 13.57 23.33
C GLY A 150 7.60 12.06 23.26
N ARG A 151 7.57 11.47 22.05
CA ARG A 151 7.82 10.05 21.77
C ARG A 151 8.92 9.90 20.72
N THR A 152 10.05 10.56 20.97
CA THR A 152 11.17 10.66 20.03
C THR A 152 11.66 9.29 19.56
N LEU A 153 11.65 9.08 18.25
CA LEU A 153 12.17 7.87 17.63
C LEU A 153 13.71 7.85 17.69
N PRO A 154 14.36 6.69 17.95
CA PRO A 154 15.77 6.60 18.32
C PRO A 154 16.72 6.58 17.11
N TYR A 155 16.51 7.49 16.16
CA TYR A 155 17.36 7.68 14.98
C TYR A 155 17.26 9.11 14.47
N ASN A 156 18.35 9.64 13.93
CA ASN A 156 18.47 10.98 13.36
C ASN A 156 18.98 10.98 11.91
N THR A 157 19.43 9.83 11.41
CA THR A 157 19.89 9.66 10.02
C THR A 157 19.16 8.52 9.32
N LEU A 158 19.17 8.55 7.99
CA LEU A 158 18.60 7.46 7.18
C LEU A 158 19.34 6.13 7.42
N ASP A 159 20.66 6.18 7.66
CA ASP A 159 21.46 4.99 7.91
C ASP A 159 21.14 4.36 9.27
N GLU A 160 20.90 5.17 10.31
CA GLU A 160 20.41 4.68 11.61
C GLU A 160 19.02 4.06 11.50
N LEU A 161 18.11 4.70 10.75
CA LEU A 161 16.78 4.14 10.47
C LEU A 161 16.88 2.79 9.75
N ARG A 162 17.75 2.68 8.74
CA ARG A 162 17.99 1.44 8.00
C ARG A 162 18.63 0.37 8.87
N ALA A 163 19.62 0.73 9.69
CA ALA A 163 20.24 -0.19 10.63
C ALA A 163 19.19 -0.77 11.59
N ARG A 164 18.28 0.07 12.08
CA ARG A 164 17.16 -0.38 12.91
C ARG A 164 16.20 -1.30 12.14
N LEU A 165 15.81 -0.92 10.93
CA LEU A 165 14.98 -1.75 10.06
C LEU A 165 15.59 -3.14 9.81
N PHE A 166 16.88 -3.19 9.52
CA PHE A 166 17.57 -4.45 9.23
C PHE A 166 17.79 -5.31 10.48
N ALA A 167 17.93 -4.68 11.65
CA ALA A 167 17.99 -5.41 12.92
C ALA A 167 16.64 -6.05 13.25
N ASP A 168 15.54 -5.30 13.11
CA ASP A 168 14.18 -5.77 13.44
C ASP A 168 13.62 -6.71 12.35
N HIS A 169 13.95 -6.47 11.09
CA HIS A 169 13.50 -7.24 9.91
C HIS A 169 14.66 -7.55 8.96
N PRO A 170 15.47 -8.60 9.24
CA PRO A 170 16.70 -8.90 8.48
C PRO A 170 16.52 -9.15 6.98
N THR A 171 15.31 -9.51 6.53
CA THR A 171 14.99 -9.69 5.11
C THR A 171 15.20 -8.40 4.31
N PHE A 172 14.95 -7.23 4.90
CA PHE A 172 15.17 -5.93 4.26
C PHE A 172 16.64 -5.63 3.94
N GLY A 173 17.59 -6.30 4.61
CA GLY A 173 19.01 -6.19 4.31
C GLY A 173 19.45 -6.99 3.09
N ARG A 174 18.60 -7.86 2.54
CA ARG A 174 18.92 -8.74 1.40
C ARG A 174 18.55 -8.07 0.08
N ILE A 175 19.31 -7.04 -0.29
CA ILE A 175 19.08 -6.26 -1.51
C ILE A 175 19.26 -7.12 -2.76
N ASP A 176 18.31 -6.99 -3.70
CA ASP A 176 18.26 -7.68 -4.99
C ASP A 176 18.33 -9.22 -4.92
N TYR A 177 17.93 -9.77 -3.78
CA TYR A 177 17.93 -11.21 -3.54
C TYR A 177 16.51 -11.76 -3.49
N VAL A 178 16.27 -12.85 -4.23
CA VAL A 178 15.06 -13.67 -4.12
C VAL A 178 15.52 -15.11 -3.93
N PRO A 179 15.08 -15.81 -2.87
CA PRO A 179 15.39 -17.22 -2.69
C PRO A 179 14.95 -18.05 -3.90
N ALA A 180 15.80 -18.99 -4.34
CA ALA A 180 15.45 -19.90 -5.43
C ALA A 180 14.25 -20.80 -5.09
N GLU A 181 14.11 -21.14 -3.81
CA GLU A 181 12.94 -21.83 -3.27
C GLU A 181 12.32 -20.99 -2.15
N PRO A 182 11.07 -20.51 -2.32
CA PRO A 182 10.39 -19.80 -1.24
C PRO A 182 10.07 -20.77 -0.09
N PRO A 183 9.96 -20.27 1.15
CA PRO A 183 9.57 -21.11 2.27
C PRO A 183 8.21 -21.77 2.01
N ALA A 184 8.07 -23.02 2.45
CA ALA A 184 6.83 -23.77 2.28
C ALA A 184 5.66 -23.02 2.93
N VAL A 185 4.62 -22.77 2.16
CA VAL A 185 3.39 -22.15 2.65
C VAL A 185 2.47 -23.25 3.17
N ASN A 186 2.07 -23.15 4.43
CA ASN A 186 1.03 -24.02 4.98
C ASN A 186 -0.35 -23.61 4.43
N LEU A 187 -0.73 -24.18 3.28
CA LEU A 187 -2.00 -23.89 2.61
C LEU A 187 -3.22 -24.16 3.50
N ALA A 188 -3.13 -25.14 4.41
CA ALA A 188 -4.22 -25.48 5.32
C ALA A 188 -4.49 -24.39 6.37
N ALA A 189 -3.52 -23.51 6.63
CA ALA A 189 -3.65 -22.38 7.56
C ALA A 189 -4.14 -21.08 6.90
N LEU A 190 -4.35 -21.08 5.59
CA LEU A 190 -4.75 -19.86 4.87
C LEU A 190 -6.26 -19.65 4.89
N GLY A 191 -6.66 -18.43 5.26
CA GLY A 191 -8.06 -18.00 5.25
C GLY A 191 -8.86 -18.50 6.43
N ALA A 192 -10.18 -18.37 6.33
CA ALA A 192 -11.13 -18.83 7.34
C ALA A 192 -12.35 -19.43 6.65
N LYS A 193 -13.00 -20.40 7.31
CA LYS A 193 -14.27 -20.95 6.82
C LYS A 193 -15.33 -19.85 6.82
N GLY A 194 -16.12 -19.78 5.75
CA GLY A 194 -17.20 -18.82 5.60
C GLY A 194 -17.96 -19.04 4.30
N ALA A 195 -19.08 -18.33 4.14
CA ALA A 195 -19.83 -18.34 2.90
C ALA A 195 -19.10 -17.51 1.84
N LEU A 196 -19.02 -18.05 0.62
CA LEU A 196 -18.59 -17.29 -0.55
C LEU A 196 -19.77 -16.44 -1.03
N SER A 197 -19.51 -15.18 -1.38
CA SER A 197 -20.52 -14.31 -1.95
C SER A 197 -20.69 -14.61 -3.44
N GLU A 198 -21.95 -14.63 -3.90
CA GLU A 198 -22.33 -14.72 -5.32
C GLU A 198 -21.91 -13.47 -6.14
N THR A 199 -21.43 -12.41 -5.46
CA THR A 199 -20.96 -11.20 -6.16
C THR A 199 -19.76 -11.56 -7.05
N PRO A 200 -19.81 -11.28 -8.37
CA PRO A 200 -18.70 -11.58 -9.27
C PRO A 200 -17.39 -10.89 -8.84
N PHE A 201 -16.25 -11.52 -9.14
CA PHE A 201 -14.96 -10.85 -8.98
C PHE A 201 -14.82 -9.71 -9.98
N ALA A 202 -14.31 -8.58 -9.52
CA ALA A 202 -14.00 -7.42 -10.34
C ALA A 202 -12.56 -6.98 -10.09
N SER A 203 -11.94 -6.37 -11.11
CA SER A 203 -10.61 -5.78 -10.94
C SER A 203 -10.67 -4.61 -9.94
N PRO A 204 -9.77 -4.54 -8.94
CA PRO A 204 -9.65 -3.35 -8.11
C PRO A 204 -9.09 -2.15 -8.90
N VAL A 205 -8.42 -2.41 -10.03
CA VAL A 205 -7.90 -1.38 -10.93
C VAL A 205 -8.94 -1.10 -12.00
N LYS A 206 -9.64 0.03 -11.86
CA LYS A 206 -10.70 0.48 -12.79
C LYS A 206 -10.15 1.27 -13.98
N SER A 207 -9.04 1.97 -13.80
CA SER A 207 -8.34 2.69 -14.86
C SER A 207 -6.84 2.49 -14.69
N PHE A 208 -6.23 1.73 -15.61
CA PHE A 208 -4.82 1.37 -15.55
C PHE A 208 -3.89 2.60 -15.53
N HIS A 209 -4.25 3.63 -16.28
CA HIS A 209 -3.45 4.86 -16.39
C HIS A 209 -3.62 5.81 -15.19
N LEU A 210 -4.60 5.58 -14.30
CA LEU A 210 -4.95 6.51 -13.21
C LEU A 210 -4.93 5.82 -11.83
N THR A 211 -3.95 4.93 -11.64
CA THR A 211 -3.87 4.00 -10.49
C THR A 211 -3.35 4.60 -9.19
N ASN A 212 -2.72 5.77 -9.23
CA ASN A 212 -2.18 6.45 -8.04
C ASN A 212 -2.14 7.96 -8.26
N ALA A 213 -1.83 8.72 -7.20
CA ALA A 213 -1.84 10.17 -7.21
C ALA A 213 -0.88 10.80 -8.26
N ILE A 214 0.29 10.18 -8.50
CA ILE A 214 1.25 10.66 -9.52
C ILE A 214 0.65 10.51 -10.91
N ALA A 215 0.10 9.33 -11.20
CA ALA A 215 -0.51 9.04 -12.50
C ALA A 215 -1.76 9.90 -12.74
N ARG A 216 -2.56 10.16 -11.70
CA ARG A 216 -3.73 11.05 -11.77
C ARG A 216 -3.38 12.51 -11.97
N ALA A 217 -2.22 12.96 -11.48
CA ALA A 217 -1.71 14.30 -11.72
C ALA A 217 -1.01 14.46 -13.10
N SER A 218 -0.80 13.37 -13.84
CA SER A 218 -0.12 13.40 -15.13
C SER A 218 -1.09 13.72 -16.27
N VAL A 219 -0.80 14.78 -17.01
CA VAL A 219 -1.53 15.15 -18.23
C VAL A 219 -1.46 14.03 -19.28
N THR A 220 -0.28 13.44 -19.48
CA THR A 220 -0.09 12.33 -20.42
C THR A 220 -0.94 11.11 -20.05
N MET A 221 -1.01 10.75 -18.78
CA MET A 221 -1.84 9.62 -18.35
C MET A 221 -3.33 9.92 -18.47
N ALA A 222 -3.74 11.17 -18.28
CA ALA A 222 -5.12 11.59 -18.55
C ALA A 222 -5.47 11.46 -20.04
N GLU A 223 -4.57 11.85 -20.95
CA GLU A 223 -4.73 11.66 -22.40
C GLU A 223 -4.81 10.16 -22.77
N CYS A 224 -3.92 9.33 -22.23
CA CYS A 224 -3.97 7.88 -22.43
C CYS A 224 -5.29 7.26 -21.94
N ALA A 225 -5.78 7.70 -20.77
CA ALA A 225 -7.07 7.24 -20.24
C ALA A 225 -8.24 7.67 -21.14
N ALA A 226 -8.22 8.90 -21.64
CA ALA A 226 -9.23 9.43 -22.54
C ALA A 226 -9.29 8.62 -23.85
N LEU A 227 -8.14 8.33 -24.46
CA LEU A 227 -8.05 7.52 -25.69
C LEU A 227 -8.65 6.13 -25.51
N VAL A 228 -8.29 5.42 -24.45
CA VAL A 228 -8.85 4.09 -24.18
C VAL A 228 -10.36 4.15 -23.95
N SER A 229 -10.84 5.15 -23.21
CA SER A 229 -12.28 5.31 -22.96
C SER A 229 -13.06 5.67 -24.24
N GLY A 230 -12.47 6.47 -25.14
CA GLY A 230 -13.04 6.83 -26.43
C GLY A 230 -13.10 5.65 -27.39
N SER A 231 -12.01 4.86 -27.48
CA SER A 231 -11.98 3.62 -28.27
C SER A 231 -12.99 2.59 -27.77
N ALA A 232 -13.20 2.49 -26.45
CA ALA A 232 -14.21 1.60 -25.88
C ALA A 232 -15.65 2.03 -26.20
N LYS A 233 -15.92 3.33 -26.34
CA LYS A 233 -17.22 3.85 -26.79
C LYS A 233 -17.48 3.55 -28.26
N ILE A 234 -16.47 3.75 -29.12
CA ILE A 234 -16.57 3.48 -30.57
C ILE A 234 -16.78 1.97 -30.85
N ALA A 235 -16.16 1.09 -30.06
CA ALA A 235 -16.34 -0.36 -30.21
C ALA A 235 -17.67 -0.91 -29.65
N ALA A 236 -18.43 -0.07 -28.95
CA ALA A 236 -19.73 -0.42 -28.36
C ALA A 236 -20.93 0.16 -29.14
N GLU A 237 -20.67 0.88 -30.24
CA GLU A 237 -21.63 1.31 -31.26
C GLU A 237 -21.62 0.32 -32.44
#